data_AF-A0A817XXP9-F1
#
_entry.id   AF-A0A817XXP9-F1
#
_cell.length_a   1.000
_cell.length_b   1.000
_cell.length_c   1.000
_cell.angle_alpha   90.00
_cell.angle_beta   90.00
_cell.angle_gamma   90.00
#
_symmetry.space_group_name_H-M   'P 1'
#
loop_
_entity.id
_entity.type
_entity.pdbx_description
1 polymer ?
#
loop_
_entity_poly.entity_id
_entity_poly.type
_entity_poly.pdbx_seq_one_letter_code
_entity_poly.pdbx_strand_id
1 'polypeptide(L)'
;MTEELLNKHDCTNSFIDQLNLTHVLKQTNMNQSKLYAIMAKQIHEKYLRQENQKKRKLNFYEQQFRSYIQQMPKYVCTVCHRCMFQSDIKFCNREKYKLKFDENAWSSILSCFSGTYVNKFAFEPCQRTEWICNSCHTSLWKGKIPVRSVIANNLVGGHLPEEIQVLNDLE
;
A
#
# COMPACT_ATOMS: atom_id res chain seq x y z
N MET A 1 -95.29 9.87 8.38
CA MET A 1 -94.27 10.94 8.49
C MET A 1 -93.02 10.42 9.25
N THR A 2 -92.54 9.23 8.90
CA THR A 2 -91.53 8.49 9.69
C THR A 2 -90.43 7.87 8.82
N GLU A 3 -90.69 7.54 7.55
CA GLU A 3 -89.67 6.99 6.63
C GLU A 3 -88.69 8.05 6.08
N GLU A 4 -89.12 9.28 5.81
CA GLU A 4 -88.23 10.33 5.28
C GLU A 4 -87.18 10.83 6.29
N LEU A 5 -87.48 10.78 7.59
CA LEU A 5 -86.55 11.19 8.64
C LEU A 5 -85.52 10.10 8.92
N LEU A 6 -85.89 8.82 8.82
CA LEU A 6 -84.96 7.69 8.98
C LEU A 6 -83.96 7.63 7.82
N ASN A 7 -84.44 7.82 6.58
CA ASN A 7 -83.62 7.76 5.38
C ASN A 7 -82.65 8.97 5.25
N LYS A 8 -83.05 10.15 5.76
CA LYS A 8 -82.14 11.31 5.91
C LYS A 8 -81.06 11.07 6.96
N HIS A 9 -81.39 10.38 8.06
CA HIS A 9 -80.45 10.08 9.14
C HIS A 9 -79.38 9.04 8.72
N ASP A 10 -79.77 8.02 7.96
CA ASP A 10 -78.86 7.02 7.38
C ASP A 10 -77.94 7.63 6.30
N CYS A 11 -78.47 8.54 5.48
CA CYS A 11 -77.67 9.25 4.46
C CYS A 11 -76.63 10.19 5.10
N THR A 12 -76.98 10.89 6.19
CA THR A 12 -76.04 11.74 6.93
C THR A 12 -74.96 10.94 7.65
N ASN A 13 -75.29 9.78 8.22
CA ASN A 13 -74.31 8.90 8.86
C ASN A 13 -73.32 8.33 7.84
N SER A 14 -73.81 7.88 6.67
CA SER A 14 -72.98 7.41 5.56
C SER A 14 -71.98 8.47 5.06
N PHE A 15 -72.40 9.74 5.00
CA PHE A 15 -71.53 10.85 4.58
C PHE A 15 -70.47 11.20 5.64
N ILE A 16 -70.83 11.19 6.92
CA ILE A 16 -69.89 11.41 8.04
C ILE A 16 -68.85 10.29 8.08
N ASP A 17 -69.25 9.04 7.86
CA ASP A 17 -68.34 7.89 7.80
C ASP A 17 -67.35 8.00 6.62
N GLN A 18 -67.80 8.46 5.45
CA GLN A 18 -66.91 8.74 4.31
C GLN A 18 -65.91 9.88 4.58
N LEU A 19 -66.34 10.94 5.26
CA LEU A 19 -65.47 12.05 5.69
C LEU A 19 -64.40 11.59 6.70
N ASN A 20 -64.79 10.74 7.66
CA ASN A 20 -63.86 10.15 8.62
C ASN A 20 -62.86 9.22 7.93
N LEU A 21 -63.32 8.39 6.99
CA LEU A 21 -62.47 7.47 6.22
C LEU A 21 -61.44 8.23 5.38
N THR A 22 -61.85 9.29 4.68
CA THR A 22 -60.95 10.12 3.86
C THR A 22 -59.92 10.87 4.70
N HIS A 23 -60.30 11.37 5.88
CA HIS A 23 -59.37 11.98 6.82
C HIS A 23 -58.32 10.97 7.32
N VAL A 24 -58.74 9.77 7.71
CA VAL A 24 -57.84 8.69 8.14
C VAL A 24 -56.86 8.29 7.03
N LEU A 25 -57.35 8.12 5.79
CA LEU A 25 -56.52 7.81 4.62
C LEU A 25 -55.48 8.90 4.32
N LYS A 26 -55.85 10.18 4.48
CA LYS A 26 -54.92 11.29 4.32
C LYS A 26 -53.83 11.28 5.40
N GLN A 27 -54.21 11.01 6.65
CA GLN A 27 -53.29 10.91 7.78
C GLN A 27 -52.31 9.74 7.62
N THR A 28 -52.79 8.57 7.20
CA THR A 28 -51.92 7.40 6.94
C THR A 28 -50.95 7.64 5.80
N ASN A 29 -51.40 8.26 4.70
CA ASN A 29 -50.50 8.65 3.60
C ASN A 29 -49.41 9.63 4.06
N MET A 30 -49.76 10.63 4.88
CA MET A 30 -48.78 11.54 5.46
C MET A 30 -47.77 10.82 6.38
N ASN A 31 -48.25 9.91 7.22
CA ASN A 31 -47.41 9.15 8.13
C ASN A 31 -46.48 8.19 7.36
N GLN A 32 -46.98 7.54 6.31
CA GLN A 32 -46.20 6.69 5.43
C GLN A 32 -45.12 7.49 4.69
N SER A 33 -45.45 8.68 4.19
CA SER A 33 -44.49 9.58 3.53
C SER A 33 -43.38 10.02 4.50
N LYS A 34 -43.73 10.38 5.73
CA LYS A 34 -42.75 10.68 6.80
C LYS A 34 -41.85 9.47 7.10
N LEU A 35 -42.42 8.27 7.19
CA LEU A 35 -41.66 7.05 7.45
C LEU A 35 -40.64 6.78 6.33
N TYR A 36 -41.04 6.92 5.07
CA TYR A 36 -40.11 6.77 3.94
C TYR A 36 -38.99 7.81 3.96
N ALA A 37 -39.27 9.06 4.31
CA ALA A 37 -38.25 10.10 4.44
C ALA A 37 -37.21 9.76 5.52
N ILE A 38 -37.67 9.24 6.67
CA ILE A 38 -36.78 8.78 7.76
C ILE A 38 -35.92 7.61 7.30
N MET A 39 -36.53 6.59 6.66
CA MET A 39 -35.79 5.45 6.14
C MET A 39 -34.75 5.85 5.07
N ALA A 40 -35.12 6.74 4.14
CA ALA A 40 -34.20 7.25 3.13
C ALA A 40 -32.98 7.97 3.76
N LYS A 41 -33.22 8.77 4.79
CA LYS A 41 -32.15 9.43 5.54
C LYS A 41 -31.22 8.43 6.22
N GLN A 42 -31.76 7.40 6.87
CA GLN A 42 -30.96 6.35 7.52
C GLN A 42 -30.11 5.56 6.51
N ILE A 43 -30.67 5.23 5.35
CA ILE A 43 -29.94 4.56 4.26
C ILE A 43 -28.79 5.44 3.79
N HIS A 44 -29.05 6.73 3.53
CA HIS A 44 -28.03 7.67 3.09
C HIS A 44 -26.90 7.83 4.13
N GLU A 45 -27.24 8.00 5.40
CA GLU A 45 -26.25 8.08 6.48
C GLU A 45 -25.41 6.80 6.57
N LYS A 46 -26.01 5.62 6.37
CA LYS A 46 -25.28 4.35 6.36
C LYS A 46 -24.28 4.28 5.20
N TYR A 47 -24.68 4.74 4.00
CA TYR A 47 -23.78 4.84 2.84
C TYR A 47 -22.61 5.79 3.13
N LEU A 48 -22.86 6.99 3.64
CA LEU A 48 -21.82 7.96 3.98
C LEU A 48 -20.85 7.42 5.04
N ARG A 49 -21.35 6.68 6.04
CA ARG A 49 -20.49 6.04 7.05
C ARG A 49 -19.57 5.00 6.42
N GLN A 50 -20.09 4.17 5.51
CA GLN A 50 -19.30 3.17 4.80
C GLN A 50 -18.24 3.81 3.91
N GLU A 51 -18.60 4.84 3.15
CA GLU A 51 -17.66 5.58 2.29
C GLU A 51 -16.55 6.24 3.10
N ASN A 52 -16.91 6.92 4.19
CA ASN A 52 -15.94 7.49 5.11
C ASN A 52 -15.01 6.44 5.73
N GLN A 53 -15.54 5.27 6.07
CA GLN A 53 -14.71 4.17 6.58
C GLN A 53 -13.73 3.65 5.52
N LYS A 54 -14.17 3.48 4.25
CA LYS A 54 -13.30 3.11 3.14
C LYS A 54 -12.21 4.16 2.92
N LYS A 55 -12.56 5.45 2.91
CA LYS A 55 -11.61 6.56 2.76
C LYS A 55 -10.58 6.58 3.89
N ARG A 56 -11.00 6.38 5.14
CA ARG A 56 -10.09 6.26 6.30
C ARG A 56 -9.12 5.09 6.15
N LYS A 57 -9.58 3.93 5.72
CA LYS A 57 -8.71 2.77 5.46
C LYS A 57 -7.71 3.07 4.34
N LEU A 58 -8.16 3.65 3.24
CA LEU A 58 -7.29 4.01 2.13
C LEU A 58 -6.21 5.00 2.58
N ASN A 59 -6.59 6.07 3.28
CA ASN A 59 -5.65 7.06 3.81
C ASN A 59 -4.63 6.43 4.77
N PHE A 60 -5.06 5.49 5.61
CA PHE A 60 -4.16 4.74 6.49
C PHE A 60 -3.10 3.97 5.69
N TYR A 61 -3.52 3.21 4.68
CA TYR A 61 -2.58 2.44 3.84
C TYR A 61 -1.68 3.36 3.01
N GLU A 62 -2.19 4.48 2.52
CA GLU A 62 -1.38 5.48 1.82
C GLU A 62 -0.28 6.05 2.73
N GLN A 63 -0.62 6.41 3.97
CA GLN A 63 0.36 6.91 4.94
C GLN A 63 1.41 5.86 5.29
N GLN A 64 1.01 4.61 5.50
CA GLN A 64 1.94 3.50 5.72
C GLN A 64 2.86 3.31 4.51
N PHE A 65 2.30 3.32 3.30
CA PHE A 65 3.10 3.18 2.08
C PHE A 65 4.13 4.31 1.93
N ARG A 66 3.73 5.56 2.19
CA ARG A 66 4.65 6.71 2.17
C ARG A 66 5.77 6.59 3.20
N SER A 67 5.48 6.12 4.41
CA SER A 67 6.52 5.89 5.43
C SER A 67 7.48 4.77 5.02
N TYR A 68 6.99 3.70 4.38
CA TYR A 68 7.84 2.64 3.82
C TYR A 68 8.71 3.13 2.66
N ILE A 69 8.18 3.97 1.75
CA ILE A 69 8.97 4.57 0.67
C ILE A 69 10.09 5.44 1.21
N GLN A 70 9.88 6.19 2.30
CA GLN A 70 10.97 6.96 2.91
C GLN A 70 12.12 6.06 3.41
N GLN A 71 11.80 4.81 3.73
CA GLN A 71 12.75 3.77 4.12
C GLN A 71 13.20 2.90 2.94
N MET A 72 13.09 3.39 1.70
CA MET A 72 13.53 2.66 0.51
C MET A 72 14.92 2.04 0.68
N PRO A 73 15.20 0.92 0.00
CA PRO A 73 16.49 0.27 0.09
C PRO A 73 17.58 1.20 -0.47
N LYS A 74 18.37 1.81 0.43
CA LYS A 74 19.41 2.80 0.11
C LYS A 74 20.82 2.22 0.11
N TYR A 75 20.98 0.98 0.55
CA TYR A 75 22.28 0.37 0.76
C TYR A 75 22.55 -0.67 -0.33
N VAL A 76 23.63 -0.50 -1.08
CA VAL A 76 23.96 -1.40 -2.19
C VAL A 76 24.94 -2.47 -1.71
N CYS A 77 24.59 -3.74 -1.91
CA CYS A 77 25.50 -4.84 -1.61
C CYS A 77 26.67 -4.86 -2.60
N THR A 78 27.91 -4.77 -2.12
CA THR A 78 29.13 -4.78 -2.94
C THR A 78 29.34 -6.07 -3.77
N VAL A 79 28.63 -7.15 -3.44
CA VAL A 79 28.77 -8.46 -4.11
C VAL A 79 27.69 -8.72 -5.15
N CYS A 80 26.42 -8.53 -4.81
CA CYS A 80 25.30 -8.81 -5.71
C CYS A 80 24.63 -7.56 -6.29
N HIS A 81 25.12 -6.36 -5.95
CA HIS A 81 24.68 -5.05 -6.44
C HIS A 81 23.20 -4.72 -6.20
N ARG A 82 22.48 -5.53 -5.42
CA ARG A 82 21.10 -5.23 -5.05
C ARG A 82 21.05 -4.15 -3.98
N CYS A 83 20.08 -3.25 -4.13
CA CYS A 83 19.67 -2.35 -3.07
C CYS A 83 18.96 -3.13 -1.96
N MET A 84 19.35 -2.89 -0.72
CA MET A 84 18.84 -3.56 0.47
C MET A 84 18.35 -2.53 1.49
N PHE A 85 17.40 -2.97 2.31
CA PHE A 85 17.03 -2.26 3.53
C PHE A 85 18.15 -2.38 4.57
N GLN A 86 18.17 -1.46 5.54
CA GLN A 86 19.15 -1.46 6.61
C GLN A 86 19.13 -2.76 7.43
N SER A 87 17.95 -3.38 7.60
CA SER A 87 17.78 -4.66 8.29
C SER A 87 18.47 -5.85 7.59
N ASP A 88 18.62 -5.77 6.27
CA ASP A 88 19.11 -6.88 5.44
C ASP A 88 20.60 -6.76 5.06
N ILE A 89 21.27 -5.74 5.60
CA ILE A 89 22.63 -5.39 5.22
C ILE A 89 23.51 -5.13 6.45
N LYS A 90 24.81 -5.35 6.29
CA LYS A 90 25.82 -5.16 7.32
C LYS A 90 27.04 -4.47 6.73
N PHE A 91 27.81 -3.82 7.59
CA PHE A 91 29.11 -3.26 7.23
C PHE A 91 30.00 -4.37 6.65
N CYS A 92 30.57 -4.11 5.47
CA CYS A 92 31.51 -5.02 4.83
C CYS A 92 32.92 -4.79 5.39
N ASN A 93 33.36 -5.67 6.30
CA ASN A 93 34.74 -5.67 6.78
C ASN A 93 35.54 -6.74 6.05
N ARG A 94 36.24 -6.35 4.98
CA ARG A 94 37.07 -7.25 4.16
C ARG A 94 38.18 -7.95 4.96
N GLU A 95 38.79 -7.25 5.92
CA GLU A 95 39.86 -7.81 6.76
C GLU A 95 39.41 -9.03 7.57
N LYS A 96 38.15 -9.06 8.04
CA LYS A 96 37.61 -10.23 8.74
C LYS A 96 37.57 -11.50 7.88
N TYR A 97 37.38 -11.35 6.57
CA TYR A 97 37.44 -12.47 5.64
C TYR A 97 38.89 -12.87 5.38
N LYS A 98 39.77 -11.90 5.14
CA LYS A 98 41.21 -12.13 4.91
C LYS A 98 41.86 -12.91 6.05
N LEU A 99 41.51 -12.59 7.30
CA LEU A 99 42.05 -13.30 8.48
C LEU A 99 41.47 -14.71 8.66
N LYS A 100 40.32 -15.01 8.04
CA LYS A 100 39.62 -16.28 8.22
C LYS A 100 40.07 -17.36 7.23
N PHE A 101 40.42 -16.95 6.01
CA PHE A 101 40.71 -17.86 4.91
C PHE A 101 42.20 -17.87 4.59
N ASP A 102 42.69 -18.98 4.05
CA ASP A 102 44.02 -19.03 3.44
C ASP A 102 44.09 -18.14 2.19
N GLU A 103 45.29 -17.96 1.63
CA GLU A 103 45.53 -17.05 0.51
C GLU A 103 44.71 -17.41 -0.75
N ASN A 104 44.56 -18.71 -1.04
CA ASN A 104 43.83 -19.19 -2.22
C ASN A 104 42.32 -18.95 -2.10
N ALA A 105 41.74 -19.32 -0.95
CA ALA A 105 40.34 -19.09 -0.66
C ALA A 105 40.04 -17.60 -0.52
N TRP A 106 40.96 -16.82 0.07
CA TRP A 106 40.85 -15.37 0.14
C TRP A 106 40.83 -14.73 -1.25
N SER A 107 41.73 -15.12 -2.16
CA SER A 107 41.74 -14.60 -3.54
C SER A 107 40.41 -14.84 -4.25
N SER A 108 39.85 -16.05 -4.10
CA SER A 108 38.54 -16.40 -4.66
C SER A 108 37.41 -15.53 -4.09
N ILE A 109 37.40 -15.31 -2.77
CA ILE A 109 36.42 -14.46 -2.10
C ILE A 109 36.60 -12.98 -2.47
N LEU A 110 37.85 -12.52 -2.58
CA LEU A 110 38.19 -11.15 -2.89
C LEU A 110 37.61 -10.72 -4.24
N SER A 111 37.63 -11.62 -5.23
CA SER A 111 37.05 -11.40 -6.56
C SER A 111 35.55 -11.06 -6.56
N CYS A 112 34.82 -11.41 -5.48
CA CYS A 112 33.40 -11.12 -5.36
C CYS A 112 33.10 -9.67 -4.95
N PHE A 113 34.06 -8.93 -4.39
CA PHE A 113 33.82 -7.58 -3.88
C PHE A 113 34.13 -6.52 -4.94
N SER A 114 33.10 -5.81 -5.40
CA SER A 114 33.26 -4.78 -6.43
C SER A 114 33.80 -3.46 -5.93
N GLY A 115 33.38 -3.02 -4.73
CA GLY A 115 33.70 -1.69 -4.21
C GLY A 115 33.10 -0.51 -5.01
N THR A 116 32.33 -0.77 -6.07
CA THR A 116 31.88 0.23 -7.06
C THR A 116 30.99 1.31 -6.46
N TYR A 117 30.26 1.01 -5.39
CA TYR A 117 29.23 1.89 -4.82
C TYR A 117 29.72 2.69 -3.61
N VAL A 118 31.02 2.67 -3.31
CA VAL A 118 31.59 3.42 -2.18
C VAL A 118 32.12 4.75 -2.68
N ASN A 119 31.48 5.84 -2.26
CA ASN A 119 31.94 7.19 -2.51
C ASN A 119 32.14 7.92 -1.17
N LYS A 120 33.40 8.10 -0.77
CA LYS A 120 33.78 8.75 0.51
C LYS A 120 33.25 10.19 0.62
N PHE A 121 32.99 10.86 -0.50
CA PHE A 121 32.50 12.23 -0.58
C PHE A 121 30.99 12.33 -0.79
N ALA A 122 30.27 11.19 -0.84
CA ALA A 122 28.83 11.21 -1.01
C ALA A 122 28.13 11.97 0.12
N PHE A 123 27.05 12.70 -0.21
CA PHE A 123 26.24 13.38 0.79
C PHE A 123 25.56 12.37 1.73
N GLU A 124 24.97 11.32 1.16
CA GLU A 124 24.27 10.28 1.90
C GLU A 124 25.25 9.34 2.65
N PRO A 125 25.12 9.17 3.98
CA PRO A 125 26.00 8.31 4.76
C PRO A 125 26.03 6.85 4.29
N CYS A 126 24.93 6.35 3.72
CA CYS A 126 24.83 4.98 3.22
C CYS A 126 25.76 4.71 2.03
N GLN A 127 26.22 5.73 1.31
CA GLN A 127 27.12 5.59 0.15
C GLN A 127 28.60 5.74 0.51
N ARG A 128 28.93 6.25 1.70
CA ARG A 128 30.33 6.44 2.14
C ARG A 128 31.03 5.16 2.55
N THR A 129 30.26 4.11 2.77
CA THR A 129 30.70 2.89 3.43
C THR A 129 30.41 1.69 2.53
N GLU A 130 31.26 0.67 2.60
CA GLU A 130 31.00 -0.58 1.90
C GLU A 130 30.03 -1.46 2.68
N TRP A 131 29.02 -2.00 1.98
CA TRP A 131 27.98 -2.82 2.58
C TRP A 131 27.85 -4.19 1.91
N ILE A 132 27.44 -5.19 2.70
CA ILE A 132 27.18 -6.54 2.24
C ILE A 132 25.86 -7.08 2.79
N CYS A 133 25.03 -7.67 1.93
CA CYS A 133 23.76 -8.25 2.36
C CYS A 133 23.95 -9.55 3.16
N ASN A 134 23.00 -9.87 4.02
CA ASN A 134 23.05 -11.04 4.90
C ASN A 134 23.29 -12.35 4.13
N SER A 135 22.69 -12.53 2.95
CA SER A 135 22.86 -13.72 2.12
C SER A 135 24.28 -13.84 1.55
N CYS A 136 24.81 -12.78 0.92
CA CYS A 136 26.16 -12.77 0.39
C CYS A 136 27.19 -12.95 1.50
N HIS A 137 27.01 -12.26 2.64
CA HIS A 137 27.86 -12.41 3.80
C HIS A 137 27.92 -13.86 4.27
N THR A 138 26.76 -14.52 4.42
CA THR A 138 26.67 -15.91 4.88
C THR A 138 27.37 -16.88 3.93
N SER A 139 27.21 -16.71 2.61
CA SER A 139 27.89 -17.53 1.60
C SER A 139 29.40 -17.36 1.66
N LEU A 140 29.88 -16.11 1.61
CA LEU A 140 31.32 -15.83 1.64
C LEU A 140 31.95 -16.26 2.97
N TRP A 141 31.23 -16.12 4.09
CA TRP A 141 31.71 -16.57 5.40
C TRP A 141 31.87 -18.09 5.51
N LYS A 142 31.21 -18.85 4.62
CA LYS A 142 31.36 -20.30 4.47
C LYS A 142 32.39 -20.68 3.40
N GLY A 143 33.12 -19.71 2.83
CA GLY A 143 34.09 -19.95 1.75
C GLY A 143 33.45 -20.23 0.40
N LYS A 144 32.17 -19.87 0.20
CA LYS A 144 31.42 -20.14 -1.03
C LYS A 144 31.15 -18.86 -1.79
N ILE A 145 31.35 -18.88 -3.11
CA ILE A 145 30.93 -17.81 -4.00
C ILE A 145 29.39 -17.74 -4.03
N PRO A 146 28.77 -16.58 -3.73
CA PRO A 146 27.33 -16.43 -3.83
C PRO A 146 26.88 -16.60 -5.28
N VAL A 147 25.78 -17.32 -5.53
CA VAL A 147 25.20 -17.51 -6.88
C VAL A 147 24.85 -16.17 -7.55
N ARG A 148 24.53 -15.15 -6.75
CA ARG A 148 24.24 -13.80 -7.24
C ARG A 148 25.46 -12.87 -7.23
N SER A 149 26.68 -13.40 -7.11
CA SER A 149 27.88 -12.58 -7.22
C SER A 149 27.96 -11.99 -8.62
N VAL A 150 27.94 -10.66 -8.73
CA VAL A 150 27.87 -9.99 -10.03
C VAL A 150 29.16 -10.17 -10.80
N ILE A 151 30.30 -9.94 -10.15
CA ILE A 151 31.62 -10.07 -10.79
C ILE A 151 31.97 -11.54 -10.99
N ALA A 152 31.93 -12.35 -9.93
CA ALA A 152 32.44 -13.72 -10.00
C ALA A 152 31.62 -14.65 -10.91
N ASN A 153 30.35 -14.33 -11.17
CA ASN A 153 29.48 -15.13 -12.03
C ASN A 153 29.09 -14.41 -13.33
N ASN A 154 29.79 -13.33 -13.70
CA ASN A 154 29.54 -12.57 -14.94
C ASN A 154 28.08 -12.12 -15.10
N LEU A 155 27.46 -11.66 -14.01
CA LEU A 155 26.09 -11.13 -14.02
C LEU A 155 26.05 -9.60 -14.18
N VAL A 156 27.19 -8.98 -14.54
CA VAL A 156 27.22 -7.56 -14.90
C VAL A 156 26.37 -7.43 -16.15
N GLY A 157 25.27 -6.67 -16.06
CA GLY A 157 24.48 -6.35 -17.25
C GLY A 157 25.37 -5.69 -18.29
N GLY A 158 25.18 -6.03 -19.57
CA GLY A 158 25.89 -5.36 -20.65
C GLY A 158 25.74 -3.84 -20.54
N HIS A 159 26.73 -3.09 -21.01
CA HIS A 159 26.60 -1.64 -21.07
C HIS A 159 25.34 -1.26 -21.83
N LEU A 160 24.61 -0.27 -21.32
CA LEU A 160 23.49 0.28 -22.04
C LEU A 160 24.04 0.80 -23.38
N PRO A 161 23.50 0.36 -24.53
CA PRO A 161 23.95 0.82 -25.84
C PRO A 161 24.00 2.36 -25.88
N GLU A 162 25.01 2.92 -26.53
CA GLU A 162 25.21 4.37 -26.61
C GLU A 162 23.97 5.06 -27.21
N GLU A 163 23.28 4.39 -28.13
CA GLU A 163 22.05 4.84 -28.76
C GLU A 163 20.90 5.06 -27.76
N ILE A 164 20.89 4.30 -26.66
CA ILE A 164 19.87 4.43 -25.60
C ILE A 164 20.30 5.46 -24.55
N GLN A 165 21.60 5.65 -24.32
CA GLN A 165 22.09 6.66 -23.38
C GLN A 165 21.68 8.09 -23.77
N VAL A 166 21.56 8.34 -25.08
CA VAL A 166 21.18 9.64 -25.65
C VAL A 166 19.65 9.88 -25.65
N LEU A 167 18.83 8.87 -25.34
CA LEU A 167 17.35 8.99 -25.36
C LEU A 167 16.76 9.67 -24.11
N ASN A 168 17.57 10.10 -23.14
CA ASN A 168 17.12 10.73 -21.91
C ASN A 168 16.86 12.25 -21.99
N ASP A 169 16.89 12.86 -23.18
CA ASP A 169 16.62 14.31 -23.36
C ASP A 169 15.11 14.68 -23.40
N LEU A 170 14.22 13.79 -22.94
CA LEU A 170 12.76 14.02 -22.94
C LEU A 170 12.14 13.71 -21.57
N GLU A 171 12.50 14.49 -20.54
CA GLU A 171 11.67 14.70 -19.34
C GLU A 171 11.82 16.13 -18.79
#